data_AF-A0A353F556-F1
#
_entry.id   AF-A0A353F556-F1
#
_cell.length_a   1.000
_cell.length_b   1.000
_cell.length_c   1.000
_cell.angle_alpha   90.00
_cell.angle_beta   90.00
_cell.angle_gamma   90.00
#
_symmetry.space_group_name_H-M   'P 1'
#
loop_
_entity.id
_entity.type
_entity.pdbx_description
1 polymer ?
#
loop_
_entity_poly.entity_id
_entity_poly.type
_entity_poly.pdbx_seq_one_letter_code
_entity_poly.pdbx_strand_id
1 'polypeptide(L)'
;MSEPQTQSFQAEVRQLLDIVIHSLYTDKEIFVRELISNASDSLEKLRLKELTEKGIYQGDLPLEINIATDEEAGTITITDHGIGMTSDELTDNLGTIARSGSKEFLEALKEKGDGNASVIGQFGVGFYSAFMV
;
A
#
# COMPACT_ATOMS: atom_id res chain seq x y z
N MET A 1 22.81 3.20 12.70
CA MET A 1 21.54 3.60 12.05
C MET A 1 21.62 5.07 11.75
N SER A 2 21.17 5.49 10.56
CA SER A 2 21.11 6.90 10.15
C SER A 2 20.14 7.69 11.04
N GLU A 3 20.25 9.02 11.08
CA GLU A 3 19.30 9.85 11.82
C GLU A 3 17.87 9.71 11.25
N PRO A 4 16.84 9.61 12.11
CA PRO A 4 15.45 9.52 11.66
C PRO A 4 15.02 10.83 10.98
N GLN A 5 14.29 10.72 9.87
CA GLN A 5 13.70 11.86 9.18
C GLN A 5 12.18 11.87 9.37
N THR A 6 11.62 13.03 9.73
CA THR A 6 10.17 13.23 9.81
C THR A 6 9.71 14.07 8.64
N GLN A 7 8.76 13.53 7.87
CA GLN A 7 8.13 14.24 6.76
C GLN A 7 6.61 14.30 6.99
N SER A 8 5.98 15.37 6.48
CA SER A 8 4.54 15.53 6.58
C SER A 8 3.85 15.01 5.34
N PHE A 9 2.76 14.25 5.52
CA PHE A 9 1.84 13.95 4.42
C PHE A 9 1.35 15.24 3.76
N GLN A 10 1.29 15.24 2.44
CA GLN A 10 0.68 16.33 1.67
C GLN A 10 -0.83 16.45 1.97
N ALA A 11 -1.40 17.62 1.72
CA ALA A 11 -2.76 17.96 2.12
C ALA A 11 -3.80 16.98 1.53
N GLU A 12 -3.56 16.52 0.31
CA GLU A 12 -4.42 15.61 -0.41
C GLU A 12 -4.38 14.19 0.18
N VAL A 13 -3.21 13.71 0.64
CA VAL A 13 -3.10 12.42 1.34
C VAL A 13 -3.86 12.45 2.65
N ARG A 14 -3.80 13.58 3.38
CA ARG A 14 -4.58 13.75 4.63
C ARG A 14 -6.09 13.71 4.36
N GLN A 15 -6.54 14.35 3.28
CA GLN A 15 -7.94 14.30 2.88
C GLN A 15 -8.36 12.88 2.48
N LEU A 16 -7.49 12.14 1.78
CA LEU A 16 -7.75 10.76 1.43
C LEU A 16 -7.86 9.86 2.67
N LEU A 17 -6.94 9.99 3.62
CA LEU A 17 -6.98 9.28 4.89
C LEU A 17 -8.28 9.54 5.64
N ASP A 18 -8.69 10.80 5.75
CA ASP A 18 -9.93 11.19 6.41
C ASP A 18 -11.15 10.54 5.75
N ILE A 19 -11.20 10.51 4.41
CA ILE A 19 -12.29 9.86 3.68
C ILE A 19 -12.27 8.34 3.85
N VAL A 20 -11.11 7.70 3.70
CA VAL A 20 -10.97 6.24 3.84
C VAL A 20 -11.44 5.78 5.22
N ILE A 21 -11.05 6.50 6.28
CA ILE A 21 -11.46 6.20 7.66
C ILE A 21 -12.98 6.28 7.84
N HIS A 22 -13.64 7.29 7.27
CA HIS A 22 -15.08 7.51 7.47
C HIS A 22 -15.97 6.72 6.51
N SER A 23 -15.52 6.44 5.30
CA SER A 23 -16.31 5.82 4.24
C SER A 23 -16.32 4.29 4.26
N LEU A 24 -15.30 3.66 4.85
CA LEU A 24 -15.06 2.21 4.71
C LEU A 24 -15.12 1.44 6.03
N TYR A 25 -15.65 2.09 7.07
CA TYR A 25 -15.71 1.55 8.42
C TYR A 25 -16.48 0.22 8.52
N THR A 26 -17.32 -0.11 7.54
CA THR A 26 -18.11 -1.34 7.51
C THR A 26 -17.31 -2.59 7.13
N ASP A 27 -16.25 -2.47 6.33
CA ASP A 27 -15.54 -3.62 5.74
C ASP A 27 -14.06 -3.65 6.16
N LYS A 28 -13.84 -3.80 7.47
CA LYS A 28 -12.51 -3.78 8.07
C LYS A 28 -11.59 -4.90 7.60
N GLU A 29 -12.08 -5.96 6.98
CA GLU A 29 -11.24 -7.02 6.40
C GLU A 29 -10.51 -6.63 5.11
N ILE A 30 -10.90 -5.52 4.47
CA ILE A 30 -10.37 -5.11 3.15
C ILE A 30 -8.86 -4.86 3.18
N PHE A 31 -8.30 -4.37 4.28
CA PHE A 31 -6.87 -4.09 4.34
C PHE A 31 -6.01 -5.32 4.05
N VAL A 32 -6.45 -6.51 4.46
CA VAL A 32 -5.74 -7.75 4.17
C VAL A 32 -5.70 -7.99 2.66
N ARG A 33 -6.84 -7.82 1.97
CA ARG A 33 -6.93 -7.96 0.51
C ARG A 33 -5.98 -6.98 -0.18
N GLU A 34 -5.99 -5.72 0.22
CA GLU A 34 -5.19 -4.67 -0.41
C GLU A 34 -3.69 -4.87 -0.19
N LEU A 35 -3.27 -5.21 1.03
CA LEU A 35 -1.87 -5.45 1.35
C LEU A 35 -1.33 -6.71 0.66
N ILE A 36 -2.13 -7.78 0.58
CA ILE A 36 -1.76 -8.99 -0.18
C ILE A 36 -1.65 -8.68 -1.68
N SER A 37 -2.56 -7.86 -2.24
CA SER A 37 -2.48 -7.45 -3.64
C SER A 37 -1.20 -6.67 -3.93
N ASN A 38 -0.84 -5.72 -3.05
CA ASN A 38 0.40 -4.95 -3.19
C ASN A 38 1.66 -5.82 -3.10
N ALA A 39 1.67 -6.78 -2.17
CA ALA A 39 2.74 -7.76 -2.03
C ALA A 39 2.86 -8.65 -3.28
N SER A 40 1.73 -9.10 -3.84
CA SER A 40 1.70 -9.87 -5.09
C SER A 40 2.29 -9.05 -6.26
N ASP A 41 1.93 -7.78 -6.39
CA ASP A 41 2.47 -6.88 -7.41
C ASP A 41 3.98 -6.65 -7.24
N SER A 42 4.45 -6.55 -5.99
CA SER A 42 5.87 -6.41 -5.63
C SER A 42 6.67 -7.64 -6.10
N LEU A 43 6.14 -8.84 -5.84
CA LEU A 43 6.74 -10.12 -6.25
C LEU A 43 6.76 -10.29 -7.78
N GLU A 44 5.66 -9.95 -8.46
CA GLU A 44 5.61 -10.08 -9.92
C GLU A 44 6.56 -9.09 -10.62
N LYS A 45 6.69 -7.85 -10.09
CA LYS A 45 7.68 -6.89 -10.59
C LYS A 45 9.11 -7.41 -10.43
N LEU A 46 9.41 -8.04 -9.29
CA LEU A 46 10.72 -8.66 -9.07
C LEU A 46 10.98 -9.75 -10.10
N ARG A 47 10.03 -10.69 -10.25
CA ARG A 47 10.10 -11.79 -11.21
C ARG A 47 10.32 -11.30 -12.64
N LEU A 48 9.60 -10.26 -13.08
CA LEU A 48 9.78 -9.68 -14.42
C LEU A 48 11.16 -9.06 -14.58
N LYS A 49 11.67 -8.40 -13.54
CA LYS A 49 13.02 -7.80 -13.55
C LYS A 49 14.10 -8.88 -13.64
N GLU A 50 13.93 -10.02 -12.96
CA GLU A 50 14.87 -11.16 -13.03
C GLU A 50 14.98 -11.74 -14.45
N LEU A 51 13.93 -11.63 -15.26
CA LEU A 51 13.96 -12.08 -16.65
C LEU A 51 14.77 -11.15 -17.57
N THR A 52 14.91 -9.88 -17.21
CA THR A 52 15.52 -8.84 -18.08
C THR A 52 16.90 -8.40 -17.60
N GLU A 53 17.18 -8.46 -16.30
CA GLU A 53 18.42 -7.97 -15.69
C GLU A 53 19.21 -9.12 -15.02
N LYS A 54 20.52 -9.19 -15.29
CA LYS A 54 21.42 -10.15 -14.63
C LYS A 54 22.00 -9.51 -13.36
N GLY A 55 21.85 -10.18 -12.21
CA GLY A 55 22.48 -9.78 -10.94
C GLY A 55 21.54 -9.19 -9.89
N ILE A 56 20.30 -9.68 -9.83
CA ILE A 56 19.32 -9.21 -8.84
C ILE A 56 19.69 -9.68 -7.43
N TYR A 57 19.44 -8.80 -6.47
CA TYR A 57 20.00 -8.79 -5.13
C TYR A 57 19.46 -9.87 -4.17
N GLN A 58 18.52 -10.73 -4.59
CA GLN A 58 17.82 -11.68 -3.71
C GLN A 58 17.39 -13.01 -4.37
N GLY A 59 18.12 -13.52 -5.36
CA GLY A 59 17.72 -14.75 -6.10
C GLY A 59 17.56 -16.03 -5.25
N ASP A 60 18.00 -16.02 -3.99
CA ASP A 60 17.88 -17.15 -3.07
C ASP A 60 16.64 -17.07 -2.15
N LEU A 61 15.91 -15.94 -2.13
CA LEU A 61 14.70 -15.81 -1.33
C LEU A 61 13.47 -16.34 -2.08
N PRO A 62 12.57 -17.08 -1.40
CA PRO A 62 11.34 -17.54 -2.01
C PRO A 62 10.41 -16.36 -2.33
N LEU A 63 9.77 -16.43 -3.51
CA LEU A 63 8.67 -15.53 -3.87
C LEU A 63 7.41 -15.91 -3.08
N GLU A 64 7.33 -15.43 -1.85
CA GLU A 64 6.24 -15.72 -0.93
C GLU A 64 5.77 -14.47 -0.18
N ILE A 65 4.56 -14.56 0.37
CA ILE A 65 3.97 -13.56 1.26
C ILE A 65 3.77 -14.24 2.61
N ASN A 66 4.46 -13.77 3.64
CA ASN A 66 4.34 -14.27 5.00
C ASN A 66 3.39 -13.38 5.80
N ILE A 67 2.45 -13.99 6.51
CA ILE A 67 1.51 -13.32 7.40
C ILE A 67 1.71 -13.88 8.81
N ALA A 68 2.09 -13.02 9.75
CA ALA A 68 2.28 -13.36 11.15
C ALA A 68 1.37 -12.49 12.04
N THR A 69 0.86 -13.08 13.12
CA THR A 69 0.07 -12.36 14.12
C THR A 69 0.73 -12.52 15.49
N ASP A 70 0.81 -11.42 16.23
CA ASP A 70 1.26 -11.39 17.61
C ASP A 70 0.15 -10.81 18.48
N GLU A 71 -0.48 -11.68 19.27
CA GLU A 71 -1.61 -11.31 20.13
C GLU A 71 -1.16 -10.48 21.35
N GLU A 72 0.04 -10.72 21.86
CA GLU A 72 0.57 -9.97 23.01
C GLU A 72 0.95 -8.54 22.60
N ALA A 73 1.57 -8.39 21.43
CA ALA A 73 1.91 -7.08 20.87
C ALA A 73 0.74 -6.38 20.17
N GLY A 74 -0.35 -7.10 19.87
CA GLY A 74 -1.49 -6.60 19.12
C GLY A 74 -1.12 -6.23 17.67
N THR A 75 -0.28 -7.03 17.02
CA THR A 75 0.23 -6.72 15.67
C THR A 75 -0.09 -7.81 14.65
N ILE A 76 -0.29 -7.38 13.41
CA ILE A 76 -0.33 -8.23 12.22
C ILE A 76 0.81 -7.75 11.32
N THR A 77 1.68 -8.67 10.92
CA THR A 77 2.82 -8.39 10.04
C THR A 77 2.63 -9.12 8.72
N ILE A 78 2.64 -8.38 7.62
CA ILE A 78 2.63 -8.91 6.25
C ILE A 78 3.99 -8.59 5.63
N THR A 79 4.72 -9.63 5.22
CA THR A 79 6.07 -9.51 4.66
C THR A 79 6.14 -10.15 3.28
N ASP A 80 6.68 -9.43 2.30
CA ASP A 80 7.06 -9.97 0.99
C ASP A 80 8.56 -9.81 0.73
N HIS A 81 9.09 -10.66 -0.14
CA HIS A 81 10.45 -10.55 -0.68
C HIS A 81 10.41 -10.06 -2.13
N GLY A 82 9.51 -9.14 -2.46
CA GLY A 82 9.41 -8.58 -3.81
C GLY A 82 10.46 -7.51 -4.08
N ILE A 83 10.19 -6.68 -5.09
CA ILE A 83 11.16 -5.69 -5.58
C ILE A 83 11.49 -4.59 -4.54
N GLY A 84 10.61 -4.42 -3.55
CA GLY A 84 10.75 -3.41 -2.50
C GLY A 84 10.61 -1.98 -3.04
N MET A 85 11.01 -1.02 -2.21
CA MET A 85 11.03 0.40 -2.55
C MET A 85 12.30 1.05 -2.03
N THR A 86 12.84 1.98 -2.81
CA THR A 86 13.89 2.92 -2.39
C THR A 86 13.32 4.00 -1.47
N SER A 87 14.20 4.78 -0.83
CA SER A 87 13.79 5.91 0.03
C SER A 87 12.95 6.95 -0.72
N ASP A 88 13.29 7.21 -1.97
CA ASP A 88 12.58 8.18 -2.81
C ASP A 88 11.20 7.62 -3.20
N GLU A 89 11.14 6.34 -3.59
CA GLU A 89 9.87 5.66 -3.88
C GLU A 89 8.94 5.59 -2.66
N LEU A 90 9.47 5.44 -1.45
CA LEU A 90 8.66 5.52 -0.23
C LEU A 90 8.03 6.91 -0.07
N THR A 91 8.82 7.97 -0.30
CA THR A 91 8.35 9.36 -0.20
C THR A 91 7.30 9.66 -1.27
N ASP A 92 7.51 9.19 -2.50
CA ASP A 92 6.63 9.47 -3.63
C ASP A 92 5.36 8.62 -3.61
N ASN A 93 5.46 7.32 -3.29
CA ASN A 93 4.32 6.41 -3.34
C ASN A 93 3.45 6.44 -2.06
N LEU A 94 4.06 6.66 -0.88
CA LEU A 94 3.34 6.68 0.40
C LEU A 94 3.20 8.09 1.00
N GLY A 95 4.15 8.99 0.73
CA GLY A 95 4.13 10.35 1.28
C GLY A 95 3.36 11.37 0.42
N THR A 96 3.18 11.07 -0.87
CA THR A 96 2.63 12.00 -1.86
C THR A 96 1.54 11.33 -2.70
N ILE A 97 0.55 12.11 -3.16
CA ILE A 97 -0.38 11.68 -4.22
C ILE A 97 0.34 11.75 -5.58
N ALA A 98 1.38 10.95 -5.77
CA ALA A 98 2.16 11.00 -7.00
C ALA A 98 1.50 10.21 -8.16
N ARG A 99 0.39 9.50 -7.91
CA ARG A 99 -0.31 8.71 -8.94
C ARG A 99 -1.71 9.24 -9.23
N SER A 100 -2.09 9.23 -10.51
CA SER A 100 -3.38 9.72 -11.00
C SER A 100 -4.57 9.06 -10.29
N GLY A 101 -4.39 7.81 -9.84
CA GLY A 101 -5.42 7.03 -9.17
C GLY A 101 -5.99 7.70 -7.93
N SER A 102 -5.18 8.29 -7.04
CA SER A 102 -5.73 8.91 -5.81
C SER A 102 -6.52 10.18 -6.09
N LYS A 103 -6.17 10.94 -7.13
CA LYS A 103 -6.94 12.11 -7.56
C LYS A 103 -8.26 11.69 -8.20
N GLU A 104 -8.22 10.72 -9.10
CA GLU A 104 -9.42 10.14 -9.74
C GLU A 104 -10.34 9.51 -8.69
N PHE A 105 -9.79 8.90 -7.64
CA PHE A 105 -10.56 8.40 -6.50
C PHE A 105 -11.29 9.52 -5.75
N LEU A 106 -10.59 10.62 -5.42
CA LEU A 106 -11.20 11.77 -4.76
C LEU A 106 -12.31 12.40 -5.62
N GLU A 107 -12.14 12.44 -6.94
CA GLU A 107 -13.17 12.90 -7.88
C GLU A 107 -14.36 11.93 -7.92
N ALA A 108 -14.11 10.63 -8.10
CA ALA A 108 -15.15 9.60 -8.15
C ALA A 108 -15.99 9.52 -6.87
N LEU A 109 -15.37 9.72 -5.70
CA LEU A 109 -16.06 9.76 -4.41
C LEU A 109 -16.93 11.00 -4.25
N LYS A 110 -16.43 12.17 -4.66
CA LYS A 110 -17.21 13.42 -4.65
C LYS A 110 -18.44 13.32 -5.54
N GLU A 111 -18.35 12.61 -6.66
CA GLU A 111 -19.45 12.43 -7.61
C GLU A 111 -20.45 11.37 -7.17
N LYS A 112 -19.99 10.24 -6.63
CA LYS A 112 -20.87 9.07 -6.35
C LYS A 112 -21.42 9.04 -4.94
N GLY A 113 -20.83 9.76 -3.98
CA GLY A 113 -21.27 9.80 -2.57
C GLY A 113 -21.20 8.46 -1.83
N ASP A 114 -20.84 7.38 -2.53
CA ASP A 114 -20.87 6.01 -2.05
C ASP A 114 -19.44 5.49 -2.00
N GLY A 115 -18.93 5.39 -0.78
CA GLY A 115 -17.58 4.95 -0.44
C GLY A 115 -17.37 3.45 -0.64
N ASN A 116 -17.79 2.93 -1.80
CA ASN A 116 -17.80 1.50 -2.03
C ASN A 116 -16.38 0.91 -1.99
N ALA A 117 -16.20 -0.08 -1.13
CA ALA A 117 -15.02 -0.93 -0.96
C ALA A 117 -14.33 -1.43 -2.25
N SER A 118 -15.12 -1.61 -3.31
CA SER A 118 -14.67 -2.08 -4.64
C SER A 118 -13.84 -1.03 -5.39
N VAL A 119 -14.03 0.25 -5.06
CA VAL A 119 -13.42 1.39 -5.75
C VAL A 119 -11.93 1.55 -5.37
N ILE A 120 -11.56 1.25 -4.11
CA ILE A 120 -10.19 1.42 -3.55
C ILE A 120 -9.12 0.72 -4.40
N GLY A 121 -9.35 -0.55 -4.75
CA GLY A 121 -8.37 -1.37 -5.47
C GLY A 121 -8.11 -0.88 -6.90
N GLN A 122 -9.05 -0.16 -7.51
CA GLN A 122 -8.89 0.40 -8.85
C GLN A 122 -7.94 1.60 -8.88
N PHE A 123 -7.80 2.31 -7.76
CA PHE A 123 -7.09 3.58 -7.68
C PHE A 123 -5.74 3.50 -6.98
N GLY A 124 -5.33 2.30 -6.52
CA GLY A 124 -4.02 2.08 -5.90
C GLY A 124 -3.88 2.77 -4.53
N VAL A 125 -4.99 3.02 -3.85
CA VAL A 125 -5.03 3.68 -2.53
C VAL A 125 -5.18 2.67 -1.38
N GLY A 126 -5.10 1.38 -1.71
CA GLY A 126 -5.29 0.26 -0.80
C GLY A 126 -4.36 0.23 0.40
N PHE A 127 -3.16 0.79 0.31
CA PHE A 127 -2.24 0.88 1.46
C PHE A 127 -2.86 1.58 2.68
N TYR A 128 -3.60 2.67 2.46
CA TYR A 128 -4.18 3.48 3.54
C TYR A 128 -5.33 2.79 4.27
N SER A 129 -5.88 1.70 3.72
CA SER A 129 -6.88 0.88 4.40
C SER A 129 -6.33 0.23 5.68
N ALA A 130 -5.01 0.11 5.82
CA ALA A 130 -4.37 -0.40 7.03
C ALA A 130 -4.62 0.49 8.28
N PHE A 131 -5.02 1.75 8.11
CA PHE A 131 -5.34 2.66 9.22
C PHE A 131 -6.80 2.57 9.71
N MET A 132 -7.60 1.64 9.16
CA MET A 132 -9.02 1.49 9.51
C MET A 132 -9.29 0.47 10.64
N VAL A 133 -8.27 -0.30 11.05
CA VAL A 133 -8.39 -1.42 11.99
C VAL A 133 -8.04 -1.04 13.42
#